data_AF-A0A4R5NF72-F1
#
_entry.id   AF-A0A4R5NF72-F1
#
_cell.length_a   1.000
_cell.length_b   1.000
_cell.length_c   1.000
_cell.angle_alpha   90.00
_cell.angle_beta   90.00
_cell.angle_gamma   90.00
#
_symmetry.space_group_name_H-M   'P 1'
#
loop_
_entity.id
_entity.type
_entity.pdbx_description
1 polymer ?
#
loop_
_entity_poly.entity_id
_entity_poly.type
_entity_poly.pdbx_seq_one_letter_code
_entity_poly.pdbx_strand_id
1 'polypeptide(L)'
;MKKFRFIVLIFAAIIGFTLFSSSTQSVSAKSHYKTTPVSLRGKWTTHRDYDGNSQYLRITKYKFYVANYRYGRKQSGAWGVSGKKFLSGTTKPALYVSKHKGSKGYWAIGGAGSDGIWHLKAVRKKHNGHKVKVLKSYSYDFDYQGNVVGYYYRK
;
A
#
# COMPACT_ATOMS: atom_id res chain seq x y z
N MET A 1 7.91 77.82 16.06
CA MET A 1 6.91 76.92 15.44
C MET A 1 7.37 75.46 15.56
N LYS A 2 6.44 74.51 15.74
CA LYS A 2 6.56 73.05 15.52
C LYS A 2 7.79 72.31 16.10
N LYS A 3 7.78 72.01 17.41
CA LYS A 3 8.42 70.80 18.02
C LYS A 3 7.53 70.30 19.17
N PHE A 4 7.64 69.01 19.54
CA PHE A 4 6.96 68.33 20.67
C PHE A 4 5.43 68.13 20.63
N ARG A 5 4.97 67.14 19.86
CA ARG A 5 3.79 66.26 20.10
C ARG A 5 4.03 64.93 19.35
N PHE A 6 3.84 63.72 19.87
CA PHE A 6 3.49 63.26 21.23
C PHE A 6 4.31 62.00 21.61
N ILE A 7 4.56 61.83 22.91
CA ILE A 7 4.62 60.55 23.64
C ILE A 7 3.57 60.70 24.79
N VAL A 8 3.08 59.61 25.37
CA VAL A 8 1.92 59.52 26.30
C VAL A 8 0.58 59.36 25.58
N LEU A 9 0.20 58.11 25.35
CA LEU A 9 -1.19 57.62 25.39
C LEU A 9 -1.16 56.09 25.62
N ILE A 10 -0.78 55.72 26.84
CA ILE A 10 -0.93 54.35 27.36
C ILE A 10 -1.90 54.43 28.55
N PHE A 11 -2.80 53.45 28.63
CA PHE A 11 -3.78 53.18 29.71
C PHE A 11 -5.13 53.94 29.72
N ALA A 12 -6.16 53.16 30.12
CA ALA A 12 -7.59 53.47 30.27
C ALA A 12 -8.36 53.75 28.96
N ALA A 13 -9.52 53.14 28.66
CA ALA A 13 -10.38 52.21 29.41
C ALA A 13 -11.14 51.30 28.40
N ILE A 14 -11.09 49.96 28.42
CA ILE A 14 -11.70 48.95 29.34
C ILE A 14 -12.97 48.30 28.72
N ILE A 15 -13.06 46.96 28.89
CA ILE A 15 -14.17 46.03 28.55
C ILE A 15 -14.42 45.75 27.05
N GLY A 16 -13.94 44.56 26.64
CA GLY A 16 -14.14 43.91 25.35
C GLY A 16 -13.93 42.39 25.53
N PHE A 17 -14.70 41.88 26.48
CA PHE A 17 -14.80 40.52 26.98
C PHE A 17 -14.53 39.41 25.93
N THR A 18 -13.46 38.65 26.20
CA THR A 18 -13.38 37.17 26.16
C THR A 18 -13.57 36.39 24.84
N LEU A 19 -12.80 35.28 24.77
CA LEU A 19 -13.08 34.07 23.99
C LEU A 19 -13.16 34.23 22.47
N PHE A 20 -12.01 34.06 21.80
CA PHE A 20 -11.87 32.98 20.83
C PHE A 20 -10.41 32.48 20.78
N SER A 21 -10.08 31.59 21.71
CA SER A 21 -9.00 30.61 21.52
C SER A 21 -9.42 29.61 20.44
N SER A 22 -9.61 30.07 19.20
CA SER A 22 -9.86 29.23 18.05
C SER A 22 -8.54 28.61 17.63
N SER A 23 -8.30 27.41 18.16
CA SER A 23 -7.28 26.48 17.70
C SER A 23 -7.20 26.50 16.17
N THR A 24 -6.01 26.85 15.64
CA THR A 24 -5.67 26.58 14.25
C THR A 24 -5.64 25.06 14.09
N GLN A 25 -6.80 24.50 13.74
CA GLN A 25 -6.99 23.08 13.51
C GLN A 25 -5.85 22.58 12.62
N SER A 26 -5.13 21.57 13.09
CA SER A 26 -4.20 20.86 12.23
C SER A 26 -5.01 20.33 11.05
N VAL A 27 -4.75 20.88 9.86
CA VAL A 27 -5.44 20.47 8.65
C VAL A 27 -5.13 18.99 8.45
N SER A 28 -6.09 18.13 8.80
CA SER A 28 -5.95 16.69 8.73
C SER A 28 -5.63 16.32 7.29
N ALA A 29 -4.36 15.99 7.04
CA ALA A 29 -3.86 15.76 5.70
C ALA A 29 -4.70 14.65 5.06
N LYS A 30 -5.51 15.03 4.06
CA LYS A 30 -6.48 14.13 3.40
C LYS A 30 -5.76 12.84 3.02
N SER A 31 -6.13 11.73 3.66
CA SER A 31 -5.42 10.47 3.44
C SER A 31 -5.60 10.02 2.00
N HIS A 32 -4.54 10.21 1.21
CA HIS A 32 -4.58 9.90 -0.20
C HIS A 32 -4.67 8.38 -0.40
N TYR A 33 -5.69 7.96 -1.16
CA TYR A 33 -5.90 6.54 -1.46
C TYR A 33 -4.64 5.87 -2.01
N LYS A 34 -4.22 4.76 -1.40
CA LYS A 34 -3.05 4.03 -1.87
C LYS A 34 -3.35 3.33 -3.20
N THR A 35 -2.42 3.42 -4.16
CA THR A 35 -2.55 2.74 -5.45
C THR A 35 -1.43 1.75 -5.72
N THR A 36 -1.75 0.70 -6.48
CA THR A 36 -0.77 -0.31 -6.93
C THR A 36 -0.05 0.14 -8.21
N PRO A 37 1.21 -0.24 -8.44
CA PRO A 37 1.94 0.06 -9.67
C PRO A 37 1.27 -0.59 -10.89
N VAL A 38 1.13 0.15 -12.00
CA VAL A 38 0.49 -0.32 -13.25
C VAL A 38 1.11 -1.63 -13.74
N SER A 39 2.44 -1.77 -13.62
CA SER A 39 3.17 -2.96 -14.06
C SER A 39 2.72 -4.26 -13.39
N LEU A 40 2.20 -4.21 -12.15
CA LEU A 40 1.74 -5.37 -11.38
C LEU A 40 0.26 -5.70 -11.60
N ARG A 41 -0.54 -4.75 -12.11
CA ARG A 41 -2.00 -4.91 -12.23
C ARG A 41 -2.35 -6.06 -13.18
N GLY A 42 -3.36 -6.83 -12.81
CA GLY A 42 -3.81 -8.01 -13.54
C GLY A 42 -4.45 -9.07 -12.65
N LYS A 43 -4.85 -10.17 -13.28
CA LYS A 43 -5.14 -11.46 -12.66
C LYS A 43 -3.95 -12.36 -12.94
N TRP A 44 -3.43 -13.03 -11.91
CA TRP A 44 -2.23 -13.85 -12.02
C TRP A 44 -2.41 -15.16 -11.26
N THR A 45 -1.80 -16.24 -11.74
CA THR A 45 -1.85 -17.55 -11.11
C THR A 45 -0.48 -18.22 -11.20
N THR A 46 -0.07 -18.95 -10.17
CA THR A 46 0.98 -19.97 -10.35
C THR A 46 0.45 -21.08 -11.27
N HIS A 47 1.34 -21.90 -11.82
CA HIS A 47 0.94 -23.23 -12.27
C HIS A 47 0.47 -24.07 -11.07
N ARG A 48 -0.21 -25.18 -11.38
CA ARG A 48 -0.55 -26.20 -10.40
C ARG A 48 0.70 -26.99 -10.04
N ASP A 49 0.95 -27.23 -8.75
CA ASP A 49 1.97 -28.17 -8.28
C ASP A 49 1.48 -29.63 -8.32
N TYR A 50 2.31 -30.57 -7.86
CA TYR A 50 1.99 -31.99 -7.84
C TYR A 50 0.77 -32.31 -6.95
N ASP A 51 0.66 -31.67 -5.78
CA ASP A 51 -0.42 -31.85 -4.81
C ASP A 51 -1.74 -31.15 -5.18
N GLY A 52 -1.76 -30.54 -6.36
CA GLY A 52 -2.90 -29.87 -6.94
C GLY A 52 -3.05 -28.40 -6.55
N ASN A 53 -2.13 -27.83 -5.77
CA ASN A 53 -2.22 -26.45 -5.28
C ASN A 53 -1.85 -25.43 -6.34
N SER A 54 -2.42 -24.24 -6.24
CA SER A 54 -2.05 -23.05 -7.02
C SER A 54 -2.47 -21.78 -6.26
N GLN A 55 -1.69 -20.71 -6.39
CA GLN A 55 -2.00 -19.41 -5.79
C GLN A 55 -2.41 -18.40 -6.85
N TYR A 56 -3.53 -17.72 -6.59
CA TYR A 56 -4.10 -16.68 -7.43
C TYR A 56 -3.94 -15.30 -6.78
N LEU A 57 -3.50 -14.33 -7.58
CA LEU A 57 -3.40 -12.91 -7.21
C LEU A 57 -4.33 -12.07 -8.09
N ARG A 58 -5.11 -11.16 -7.50
CA ARG A 58 -5.84 -10.11 -8.23
C ARG A 58 -5.36 -8.74 -7.77
N ILE A 59 -4.69 -8.03 -8.67
CA ILE A 59 -4.10 -6.72 -8.42
C ILE A 59 -4.80 -5.68 -9.29
N THR A 60 -5.53 -4.76 -8.67
CA THR A 60 -6.21 -3.63 -9.34
C THR A 60 -5.62 -2.30 -8.87
N LYS A 61 -6.02 -1.15 -9.46
CA LYS A 61 -5.51 0.18 -9.05
C LYS A 61 -5.53 0.40 -7.53
N TYR A 62 -6.54 -0.13 -6.82
CA TYR A 62 -6.72 0.08 -5.37
C TYR A 62 -6.80 -1.21 -4.54
N LYS A 63 -6.71 -2.41 -5.11
CA LYS A 63 -6.89 -3.66 -4.35
C LYS A 63 -5.75 -4.66 -4.61
N PHE A 64 -5.32 -5.32 -3.55
CA PHE A 64 -4.49 -6.53 -3.57
C PHE A 64 -5.31 -7.66 -2.95
N TYR A 65 -5.33 -8.83 -3.58
CA TYR A 65 -6.14 -9.98 -3.16
C TYR A 65 -5.40 -11.27 -3.49
N VAL A 66 -5.41 -12.21 -2.54
CA VAL A 66 -4.75 -13.51 -2.61
C VAL A 66 -5.78 -14.61 -2.33
N ALA A 67 -5.73 -15.70 -3.10
CA ALA A 67 -6.49 -16.91 -2.82
C ALA A 67 -5.69 -18.15 -3.21
N ASN A 68 -5.74 -19.17 -2.37
CA ASN A 68 -5.18 -20.48 -2.69
C ASN A 68 -6.28 -21.38 -3.28
N TYR A 69 -5.89 -22.29 -4.16
CA TYR A 69 -6.77 -23.25 -4.83
C TYR A 69 -6.11 -24.62 -4.79
N ARG A 70 -6.88 -25.68 -4.55
CA ARG A 70 -6.43 -27.08 -4.64
C ARG A 70 -7.33 -27.83 -5.63
N TYR A 71 -6.75 -28.49 -6.62
CA TYR A 71 -7.44 -29.10 -7.77
C TYR A 71 -8.45 -28.16 -8.45
N GLY A 72 -8.13 -26.86 -8.51
CA GLY A 72 -9.02 -25.82 -9.08
C GLY A 72 -10.18 -25.37 -8.18
N ARG A 73 -10.36 -25.97 -7.00
CA ARG A 73 -11.34 -25.53 -5.98
C ARG A 73 -10.69 -24.51 -5.04
N LYS A 74 -11.34 -23.35 -4.85
CA LYS A 74 -10.84 -22.29 -3.96
C LYS A 74 -10.83 -22.79 -2.51
N GLN A 75 -9.72 -22.56 -1.81
CA GLN A 75 -9.54 -22.90 -0.40
C GLN A 75 -9.98 -21.75 0.53
N SER A 76 -10.10 -22.05 1.82
CA SER A 76 -10.24 -21.05 2.90
C SER A 76 -8.98 -20.16 3.01
N GLY A 77 -9.01 -19.15 3.89
CA GLY A 77 -7.87 -18.24 4.09
C GLY A 77 -7.61 -17.23 2.97
N ALA A 78 -8.48 -17.13 1.96
CA ALA A 78 -8.38 -16.11 0.93
C ALA A 78 -8.69 -14.71 1.49
N TRP A 79 -7.77 -13.76 1.30
CA TRP A 79 -7.82 -12.43 1.93
C TRP A 79 -7.50 -11.33 0.91
N GLY A 80 -7.78 -10.07 1.27
CA GLY A 80 -7.38 -8.94 0.45
C GLY A 80 -7.63 -7.59 1.10
N VAL A 81 -6.88 -6.59 0.64
CA VAL A 81 -6.85 -5.24 1.18
C VAL A 81 -7.09 -4.19 0.11
N SER A 82 -7.53 -3.01 0.54
CA SER A 82 -7.95 -1.92 -0.33
C SER A 82 -7.32 -0.61 0.09
N GLY A 83 -6.69 0.10 -0.84
CA GLY A 83 -6.19 1.47 -0.63
C GLY A 83 -7.29 2.53 -0.58
N LYS A 84 -8.55 2.13 -0.78
CA LYS A 84 -9.76 2.93 -0.47
C LYS A 84 -10.35 2.64 0.92
N LYS A 85 -9.80 1.68 1.67
CA LYS A 85 -10.17 1.41 3.07
C LYS A 85 -9.00 1.83 3.96
N PHE A 86 -9.28 2.24 5.19
CA PHE A 86 -8.30 2.63 6.19
C PHE A 86 -8.32 1.62 7.36
N LEU A 87 -7.22 1.53 8.10
CA LEU A 87 -7.17 0.74 9.34
C LEU A 87 -8.00 1.45 10.42
N SER A 88 -8.73 0.69 11.25
CA SER A 88 -9.62 1.25 12.27
C SER A 88 -8.90 2.24 13.19
N GLY A 89 -9.56 3.35 13.53
CA GLY A 89 -8.96 4.43 14.34
C GLY A 89 -7.81 5.20 13.68
N THR A 90 -7.53 5.00 12.39
CA THR A 90 -6.41 5.67 11.71
C THR A 90 -6.79 6.24 10.34
N THR A 91 -5.95 7.15 9.85
CA THR A 91 -5.94 7.59 8.46
C THR A 91 -5.08 6.71 7.54
N LYS A 92 -4.45 5.63 8.03
CA LYS A 92 -3.52 4.80 7.23
C LYS A 92 -4.30 3.85 6.31
N PRO A 93 -4.07 3.85 4.98
CA PRO A 93 -4.73 2.90 4.07
C PRO A 93 -4.40 1.44 4.42
N ALA A 94 -5.39 0.56 4.38
CA ALA A 94 -5.23 -0.87 4.67
C ALA A 94 -4.34 -1.61 3.64
N LEU A 95 -4.22 -1.06 2.42
CA LEU A 95 -3.25 -1.50 1.42
C LEU A 95 -1.90 -0.79 1.63
N TYR A 96 -0.87 -1.56 1.94
CA TYR A 96 0.52 -1.15 1.84
C TYR A 96 1.05 -1.31 0.41
N VAL A 97 1.84 -0.33 -0.03
CA VAL A 97 2.73 -0.41 -1.20
C VAL A 97 3.98 0.40 -0.89
N SER A 98 5.17 -0.16 -1.09
CA SER A 98 6.43 0.56 -0.89
C SER A 98 6.51 1.83 -1.75
N LYS A 99 7.15 2.90 -1.24
CA LYS A 99 7.28 4.18 -1.96
C LYS A 99 8.17 4.05 -3.20
N HIS A 100 9.19 3.20 -3.11
CA HIS A 100 10.13 2.89 -4.18
C HIS A 100 10.25 1.36 -4.34
N LYS A 101 10.89 0.92 -5.42
CA LYS A 101 11.33 -0.48 -5.55
C LYS A 101 12.56 -0.71 -4.67
N GLY A 102 12.71 -1.90 -4.10
CA GLY A 102 13.99 -2.33 -3.50
C GLY A 102 15.09 -2.50 -4.56
N SER A 103 16.35 -2.66 -4.13
CA SER A 103 17.53 -2.78 -5.01
C SER A 103 17.38 -3.83 -6.12
N LYS A 104 16.79 -5.00 -5.80
CA LYS A 104 16.52 -6.08 -6.78
C LYS A 104 15.34 -5.78 -7.72
N GLY A 105 14.70 -4.61 -7.62
CA GLY A 105 13.64 -4.10 -8.50
C GLY A 105 12.22 -4.56 -8.17
N TYR A 106 11.98 -5.10 -6.98
CA TYR A 106 10.66 -5.54 -6.50
C TYR A 106 9.92 -4.41 -5.78
N TRP A 107 8.59 -4.42 -5.87
CA TRP A 107 7.71 -3.65 -5.00
C TRP A 107 7.23 -4.54 -3.85
N ALA A 108 7.23 -4.02 -2.62
CA ALA A 108 6.52 -4.65 -1.52
C ALA A 108 5.05 -4.18 -1.55
N ILE A 109 4.10 -5.10 -1.50
CA ILE A 109 2.65 -4.85 -1.57
C ILE A 109 1.90 -5.84 -0.68
N GLY A 110 0.95 -5.37 0.12
CA GLY A 110 0.28 -6.23 1.09
C GLY A 110 -0.64 -5.50 2.05
N GLY A 111 -0.99 -6.15 3.16
CA GLY A 111 -1.70 -5.49 4.25
C GLY A 111 -0.79 -4.52 5.02
N ALA A 112 -1.30 -3.34 5.34
CA ALA A 112 -0.57 -2.40 6.19
C ALA A 112 -0.56 -2.91 7.65
N GLY A 113 0.65 -3.11 8.21
CA GLY A 113 0.80 -3.62 9.58
C GLY A 113 0.54 -5.13 9.72
N SER A 114 0.74 -5.92 8.66
CA SER A 114 0.62 -7.38 8.70
C SER A 114 1.79 -8.03 7.97
N ASP A 115 2.10 -9.29 8.31
CA ASP A 115 3.11 -10.11 7.62
C ASP A 115 2.71 -10.49 6.18
N GLY A 116 1.47 -10.17 5.78
CA GLY A 116 0.94 -10.39 4.45
C GLY A 116 1.52 -9.47 3.37
N ILE A 117 2.85 -9.38 3.26
CA ILE A 117 3.61 -8.55 2.30
C ILE A 117 4.23 -9.42 1.20
N TRP A 118 3.75 -9.25 -0.03
CA TRP A 118 4.32 -9.87 -1.22
C TRP A 118 5.35 -8.95 -1.86
N HIS A 119 6.48 -9.52 -2.29
CA HIS A 119 7.53 -8.80 -3.01
C HIS A 119 7.47 -9.13 -4.50
N LEU A 120 6.87 -8.25 -5.31
CA LEU A 120 6.50 -8.52 -6.70
C LEU A 120 7.27 -7.66 -7.72
N LYS A 121 7.76 -8.30 -8.78
CA LYS A 121 8.41 -7.67 -9.93
C LYS A 121 7.83 -8.22 -11.24
N ALA A 122 7.30 -7.35 -12.08
CA ALA A 122 6.91 -7.73 -13.43
C ALA A 122 8.15 -7.96 -14.29
N VAL A 123 8.25 -9.13 -14.94
CA VAL A 123 9.35 -9.51 -15.83
C VAL A 123 8.82 -10.21 -17.09
N ARG A 124 9.68 -10.41 -18.09
CA ARG A 124 9.41 -11.34 -19.20
C ARG A 124 10.15 -12.66 -18.95
N LYS A 125 9.51 -13.79 -19.22
CA LYS A 125 10.08 -15.15 -19.11
C LYS A 125 9.75 -15.93 -20.38
N LYS A 126 10.64 -16.81 -20.84
CA LYS A 126 10.33 -17.76 -21.92
C LYS A 126 9.46 -18.89 -21.34
N HIS A 127 8.31 -19.15 -21.94
CA HIS A 127 7.39 -20.22 -21.58
C HIS A 127 6.83 -20.80 -22.89
N ASN A 128 6.96 -22.11 -23.09
CA ASN A 128 6.57 -22.82 -24.32
C ASN A 128 7.05 -22.10 -25.59
N GLY A 129 8.35 -21.79 -25.69
CA GLY A 129 8.92 -21.04 -26.82
C GLY A 129 8.77 -19.52 -26.76
N HIS A 130 7.63 -19.00 -26.25
CA HIS A 130 7.27 -17.58 -26.34
C HIS A 130 7.72 -16.74 -25.12
N LYS A 131 8.02 -15.45 -25.34
CA LYS A 131 8.33 -14.48 -24.26
C LYS A 131 7.03 -13.93 -23.66
N VAL A 132 6.60 -14.45 -22.51
CA VAL A 132 5.39 -14.02 -21.80
C VAL A 132 5.72 -13.06 -20.65
N LYS A 133 4.79 -12.15 -20.32
CA LYS A 133 4.88 -11.30 -19.12
C LYS A 133 4.39 -12.10 -17.91
N VAL A 134 5.20 -12.12 -16.84
CA VAL A 134 4.89 -12.78 -15.56
C VAL A 134 5.15 -11.84 -14.39
N LEU A 135 4.57 -12.13 -13.22
CA LEU A 135 5.09 -11.60 -11.96
C LEU A 135 6.07 -12.60 -11.35
N LYS A 136 7.29 -12.14 -11.10
CA LYS A 136 8.24 -12.82 -10.24
C LYS A 136 7.98 -12.39 -8.80
N SER A 137 7.90 -13.35 -7.88
CA SER A 137 7.86 -13.13 -6.44
C SER A 137 9.12 -13.71 -5.80
N TYR A 138 9.49 -13.20 -4.64
CA TYR A 138 10.35 -13.94 -3.71
C TYR A 138 9.66 -14.04 -2.35
N SER A 139 9.93 -15.14 -1.66
CA SER A 139 9.63 -15.38 -0.25
C SER A 139 10.90 -15.88 0.41
N TYR A 140 11.12 -15.53 1.68
CA TYR A 140 12.07 -16.27 2.48
C TYR A 140 11.38 -17.56 2.95
N ASP A 141 12.08 -18.67 2.82
CA ASP A 141 11.66 -19.98 3.24
C ASP A 141 12.55 -20.38 4.41
N PHE A 142 11.93 -20.60 5.58
CA PHE A 142 12.64 -20.88 6.82
C PHE A 142 13.13 -22.33 6.87
N ASP A 143 12.41 -23.27 6.24
CA ASP A 143 12.74 -24.69 6.23
C ASP A 143 13.94 -24.95 5.31
N TYR A 144 13.99 -24.27 4.16
CA TYR A 144 15.10 -24.33 3.21
C TYR A 144 16.19 -23.26 3.44
N GLN A 145 16.09 -22.45 4.50
CA GLN A 145 16.96 -21.30 4.83
C GLN A 145 17.32 -20.42 3.61
N GLY A 146 16.34 -20.16 2.75
CA GLY A 146 16.59 -19.73 1.37
C GLY A 146 15.55 -18.79 0.80
N ASN A 147 15.89 -18.09 -0.28
CA ASN A 147 14.93 -17.26 -1.01
C ASN A 147 14.26 -18.07 -2.11
N VAL A 148 13.05 -18.57 -1.86
CA VAL A 148 12.23 -19.26 -2.87
C VAL A 148 11.65 -18.24 -3.86
N VAL A 149 11.66 -18.61 -5.14
CA VAL A 149 11.27 -17.73 -6.26
C VAL A 149 10.04 -18.27 -6.97
N GLY A 150 8.90 -17.63 -6.75
CA GLY A 150 7.65 -17.94 -7.45
C GLY A 150 7.48 -17.17 -8.78
N TYR A 151 6.76 -17.77 -9.73
CA TYR A 151 6.32 -17.10 -10.96
C TYR A 151 4.80 -17.22 -11.10
N TYR A 152 4.13 -16.08 -11.28
CA TYR A 152 2.70 -16.01 -11.58
C TYR A 152 2.50 -15.60 -13.03
N TYR A 153 1.79 -16.44 -13.77
CA TYR A 153 1.41 -16.27 -15.16
C TYR A 153 0.06 -15.56 -15.23
N ARG A 154 -0.21 -14.86 -16.33
CA ARG A 154 -1.45 -14.12 -16.47
C ARG A 154 -2.63 -15.08 -16.68
N LYS A 155 -3.72 -14.86 -15.95
CA LYS A 155 -4.99 -15.58 -16.09
C LYS A 155 -6.02 -14.72 -16.82
#